data_AF-A0AAN4Z6H9-F1
#
_entry.id   AF-A0AAN4Z6H9-F1
#
_cell.length_a   1.000
_cell.length_b   1.000
_cell.length_c   1.000
_cell.angle_alpha   90.00
_cell.angle_beta   90.00
_cell.angle_gamma   90.00
#
_symmetry.space_group_name_H-M   'P 1'
#
loop_
_entity.id
_entity.type
_entity.pdbx_description
1 polymer ?
#
loop_
_entity_poly.entity_id
_entity_poly.type
_entity_poly.pdbx_seq_one_letter_code
_entity_poly.pdbx_strand_id
1 'polypeptide(L)'
;EFIEEQLATNYAKENIYCFAIDRKASPKFIRRILALKRCFPNVVVTNRRRDLDSAGHNHNKAHLDCMRATRKIRWEYAMLLQNHDVMLKTHKQMTEILRIYGGANDIEITPCPAWRCLPTLERNLGTLGLCPKDLSEEEFVKCNSTELRWGKGSMEGLLSRAAVD
;
A
#
# COMPACT_ATOMS: atom_id res chain seq x y z
N GLU A 1 -15.37 16.89 1.74
CA GLU A 1 -16.16 16.60 2.95
C GLU A 1 -15.63 15.33 3.59
N PHE A 2 -16.12 14.12 3.31
CA PHE A 2 -15.63 12.90 4.01
C PHE A 2 -14.10 12.73 4.06
N ILE A 3 -13.38 12.87 2.93
CA ILE A 3 -11.90 12.75 2.91
C ILE A 3 -11.22 13.85 3.74
N GLU A 4 -11.77 15.06 3.74
CA GLU A 4 -11.22 16.19 4.51
C GLU A 4 -11.45 15.96 6.02
N GLU A 5 -12.64 15.48 6.40
CA GLU A 5 -12.97 15.10 7.77
C GLU A 5 -12.09 13.95 8.24
N GLN A 6 -11.93 12.91 7.43
CA GLN A 6 -11.15 11.75 7.80
C GLN A 6 -9.66 12.07 7.94
N LEU A 7 -9.14 12.99 7.12
CA LEU A 7 -7.81 13.55 7.36
C LEU A 7 -7.79 14.33 8.68
N ALA A 8 -8.74 15.22 8.93
CA ALA A 8 -8.78 16.06 10.12
C ALA A 8 -8.82 15.25 11.42
N THR A 9 -9.57 14.15 11.48
CA THR A 9 -9.66 13.29 12.67
C THR A 9 -8.38 12.49 12.93
N ASN A 10 -7.60 12.22 11.89
CA ASN A 10 -6.41 11.37 11.97
C ASN A 10 -5.10 12.11 11.79
N TYR A 11 -5.16 13.43 11.60
CA TYR A 11 -3.99 14.23 11.27
C TYR A 11 -3.00 14.26 12.45
N ALA A 12 -1.77 13.88 12.15
CA ALA A 12 -0.61 14.02 13.00
C ALA A 12 0.54 14.54 12.14
N LYS A 13 1.30 15.51 12.67
CA LYS A 13 2.41 16.15 11.95
C LYS A 13 3.55 15.16 11.67
N GLU A 14 3.64 14.10 12.47
CA GLU A 14 4.60 13.02 12.40
C GLU A 14 4.29 12.02 11.27
N ASN A 15 3.04 11.99 10.79
CA ASN A 15 2.59 11.08 9.74
C ASN A 15 2.68 11.69 8.35
N ILE A 16 2.62 10.84 7.32
CA ILE A 16 2.52 11.24 5.91
C ILE A 16 1.21 10.72 5.35
N TYR A 17 0.48 11.58 4.63
CA TYR A 17 -0.80 11.24 4.03
C TYR A 17 -0.67 11.30 2.51
N CYS A 18 -0.61 10.15 1.86
CA CYS A 18 -0.50 10.09 0.42
C CYS A 18 -1.85 9.74 -0.23
N PHE A 19 -2.29 10.58 -1.17
CA PHE A 19 -3.51 10.38 -1.94
C PHE A 19 -3.16 10.02 -3.39
N ALA A 20 -3.68 8.89 -3.85
CA ALA A 20 -3.74 8.54 -5.26
C ALA A 20 -5.15 8.85 -5.78
N ILE A 21 -5.24 9.67 -6.83
CA ILE A 21 -6.53 10.12 -7.37
C ILE A 21 -6.85 9.32 -8.63
N ASP A 22 -8.08 8.78 -8.67
CA ASP A 22 -8.61 8.10 -9.84
C ASP A 22 -8.59 9.03 -11.07
N ARG A 23 -8.19 8.47 -12.23
CA ARG A 23 -8.15 9.20 -13.50
C ARG A 23 -9.53 9.75 -13.89
N LYS A 24 -10.62 9.05 -13.56
CA LYS A 24 -11.99 9.48 -13.87
C LYS A 24 -12.60 10.43 -12.83
N ALA A 25 -11.86 10.80 -11.79
CA ALA A 25 -12.35 11.74 -10.78
C ALA A 25 -12.68 13.11 -11.41
N SER A 26 -13.74 13.76 -10.92
CA SER A 26 -14.16 15.04 -11.47
C SER A 26 -13.06 16.11 -11.32
N PRO A 27 -12.95 17.07 -12.26
CA PRO A 27 -12.00 18.17 -12.14
C PRO A 27 -12.17 18.97 -10.84
N LYS A 28 -13.40 19.11 -10.33
CA LYS A 28 -13.70 19.75 -9.05
C LYS A 28 -13.06 18.99 -7.89
N PHE A 29 -13.21 17.67 -7.85
CA PHE A 29 -12.61 16.82 -6.81
C PHE A 29 -11.08 16.91 -6.82
N ILE A 30 -10.47 16.77 -8.00
CA ILE A 30 -9.01 16.88 -8.16
C ILE A 30 -8.50 18.22 -7.63
N ARG A 31 -9.16 19.34 -8.01
CA ARG A 31 -8.78 20.67 -7.53
C ARG A 31 -8.84 20.79 -6.00
N ARG A 32 -9.85 20.19 -5.35
CA ARG A 32 -9.98 20.21 -3.88
C ARG A 32 -8.86 19.43 -3.20
N ILE A 33 -8.52 18.22 -3.66
CA ILE A 33 -7.40 17.45 -3.09
C ILE A 33 -6.06 18.15 -3.33
N LEU A 34 -5.87 18.80 -4.47
CA LEU A 34 -4.67 19.61 -4.73
C LEU A 34 -4.60 20.88 -3.87
N ALA A 35 -5.76 21.49 -3.54
CA ALA A 35 -5.81 22.59 -2.58
C ALA A 35 -5.46 22.09 -1.17
N LEU A 36 -5.98 20.95 -0.75
CA LEU A 36 -5.66 20.31 0.53
C LEU A 36 -4.16 20.07 0.68
N LYS A 37 -3.50 19.55 -0.37
CA LYS A 37 -2.04 19.39 -0.44
C LYS A 37 -1.28 20.69 -0.14
N ARG A 38 -1.79 21.86 -0.55
CA ARG A 38 -1.11 23.15 -0.31
C ARG A 38 -1.18 23.59 1.14
N CYS A 39 -2.16 23.11 1.90
CA CYS A 39 -2.36 23.49 3.30
C CYS A 39 -1.47 22.69 4.26
N PHE A 40 -1.03 21.48 3.88
CA PHE A 40 -0.34 20.55 4.78
C PHE A 40 0.97 20.04 4.15
N PRO A 41 2.14 20.27 4.79
CA PRO A 41 3.44 19.91 4.21
C PRO A 41 3.67 18.39 4.11
N ASN A 42 2.95 17.60 4.90
CA ASN A 42 3.01 16.15 4.96
C ASN A 42 1.88 15.45 4.17
N VAL A 43 1.14 16.21 3.34
CA VAL A 43 0.20 15.64 2.37
C VAL A 43 0.89 15.50 1.01
N VAL A 44 0.89 14.29 0.49
CA VAL A 44 1.44 13.94 -0.82
C VAL A 44 0.30 13.55 -1.75
N VAL A 45 0.38 13.97 -3.01
CA VAL A 45 -0.56 13.54 -4.05
C VAL A 45 0.27 12.99 -5.20
N THR A 46 -0.05 11.77 -5.64
CA THR A 46 0.70 11.14 -6.73
C THR A 46 0.46 11.87 -8.06
N ASN A 47 1.50 11.94 -8.89
CA ASN A 47 1.37 12.53 -10.23
C ASN A 47 0.66 11.57 -11.20
N ARG A 48 0.77 10.26 -10.97
CA ARG A 48 0.20 9.23 -11.84
C ARG A 48 -1.23 8.92 -11.41
N ARG A 49 -2.18 9.12 -12.34
CA ARG A 49 -3.58 8.76 -12.17
C ARG A 49 -3.89 7.48 -12.92
N ARG A 50 -4.66 6.60 -12.31
CA ARG A 50 -5.04 5.29 -12.84
C ARG A 50 -6.56 5.17 -12.81
N ASP A 51 -7.14 4.40 -13.71
CA ASP A 51 -8.56 4.04 -13.59
C ASP A 51 -8.69 3.03 -12.46
N LEU A 52 -9.41 3.42 -11.41
CA LEU A 52 -9.76 2.54 -10.31
C LEU A 52 -11.21 2.11 -10.46
N ASP A 53 -11.57 0.92 -10.03
CA ASP A 53 -12.96 0.48 -10.06
C ASP A 53 -13.29 -0.40 -8.85
N SER A 54 -14.58 -0.74 -8.70
CA SER A 54 -15.07 -1.59 -7.63
C SER A 54 -14.61 -3.05 -7.75
N ALA A 55 -14.06 -3.46 -8.89
CA ALA A 55 -13.43 -4.77 -9.06
C ALA A 55 -11.99 -4.80 -8.53
N GLY A 56 -11.45 -3.67 -8.05
CA GLY A 56 -10.12 -3.57 -7.47
C GLY A 56 -9.02 -3.32 -8.51
N HIS A 57 -9.36 -3.05 -9.77
CA HIS A 57 -8.33 -2.82 -10.79
C HIS A 57 -7.48 -1.60 -10.45
N ASN A 58 -6.16 -1.78 -10.56
CA ASN A 58 -5.13 -0.76 -10.31
C ASN A 58 -5.03 -0.21 -8.88
N HIS A 59 -5.81 -0.70 -7.90
CA HIS A 59 -5.70 -0.26 -6.49
C HIS A 59 -4.30 -0.49 -5.92
N ASN A 60 -3.76 -1.70 -6.09
CA ASN A 60 -2.37 -2.04 -5.69
C ASN A 60 -1.35 -1.09 -6.33
N LYS A 61 -1.53 -0.79 -7.63
CA LYS A 61 -0.62 0.11 -8.35
C LYS A 61 -0.73 1.55 -7.84
N ALA A 62 -1.90 1.99 -7.37
CA ALA A 62 -2.09 3.31 -6.77
C ALA A 62 -1.39 3.41 -5.41
N HIS A 63 -1.51 2.39 -4.54
CA HIS A 63 -0.73 2.32 -3.29
C HIS A 63 0.78 2.32 -3.55
N LEU A 64 1.24 1.53 -4.53
CA LEU A 64 2.66 1.52 -4.93
C LEU A 64 3.15 2.88 -5.44
N ASP A 65 2.32 3.62 -6.18
CA ASP A 65 2.68 4.98 -6.62
C ASP A 65 2.85 5.92 -5.41
N CYS A 66 2.04 5.74 -4.35
CA CYS A 66 2.21 6.46 -3.10
C CYS A 66 3.50 6.08 -2.37
N MET A 67 3.77 4.78 -2.20
CA MET A 67 5.01 4.28 -1.58
C MET A 67 6.26 4.80 -2.31
N ARG A 68 6.24 4.84 -3.65
CA ARG A 68 7.32 5.42 -4.46
C ARG A 68 7.46 6.92 -4.22
N ALA A 69 6.35 7.65 -4.17
CA ALA A 69 6.35 9.10 -3.95
C ALA A 69 6.88 9.47 -2.54
N THR A 70 6.70 8.60 -1.55
CA THR A 70 7.15 8.82 -0.17
C THR A 70 8.43 8.07 0.18
N ARG A 71 9.06 7.34 -0.76
CA ARG A 71 10.25 6.50 -0.50
C ARG A 71 11.42 7.26 0.12
N LYS A 72 11.63 8.52 -0.28
CA LYS A 72 12.71 9.38 0.25
C LYS A 72 12.38 10.04 1.59
N ILE A 73 11.15 9.91 2.07
CA ILE A 73 10.71 10.46 3.35
C ILE A 73 10.83 9.35 4.40
N ARG A 74 11.23 9.69 5.63
CA ARG A 74 11.33 8.74 6.73
C ARG A 74 9.93 8.44 7.28
N TRP A 75 9.56 7.16 7.28
CA TRP A 75 8.36 6.61 7.89
C TRP A 75 8.61 5.13 8.20
N GLU A 76 7.85 4.56 9.15
CA GLU A 76 8.09 3.20 9.68
C GLU A 76 7.09 2.17 9.17
N TYR A 77 5.84 2.58 8.95
CA TYR A 77 4.76 1.74 8.46
C TYR A 77 3.93 2.47 7.39
N ALA A 78 3.46 1.71 6.40
CA ALA A 78 2.46 2.14 5.43
C ALA A 78 1.12 1.49 5.78
N MET A 79 0.10 2.33 6.00
CA MET A 79 -1.28 1.88 6.20
C MET A 79 -2.06 2.07 4.90
N LEU A 80 -2.61 0.98 4.35
CA LEU A 80 -3.34 1.01 3.09
C LEU A 80 -4.82 1.22 3.38
N LEU A 81 -5.34 2.39 2.98
CA LEU A 81 -6.73 2.80 3.21
C LEU A 81 -7.43 3.11 1.88
N GLN A 82 -8.73 2.83 1.83
CA GLN A 82 -9.66 3.20 0.78
C GLN A 82 -10.53 4.40 1.18
N ASN A 83 -11.33 4.90 0.22
CA ASN A 83 -12.10 6.14 0.35
C ASN A 83 -13.14 6.17 1.47
N HIS A 84 -13.55 5.02 2.00
CA HIS A 84 -14.60 4.91 3.02
C HIS A 84 -14.09 4.32 4.34
N ASP A 85 -12.78 4.14 4.46
CA ASP A 85 -12.20 3.63 5.70
C ASP A 85 -12.14 4.72 6.76
N VAL A 86 -12.46 4.33 7.99
CA VAL A 86 -12.39 5.18 9.17
C VAL A 86 -11.49 4.52 10.20
N MET A 87 -10.51 5.28 10.68
CA MET A 87 -9.63 4.81 11.75
C MET A 87 -10.39 4.76 13.08
N LEU A 88 -10.41 3.58 13.70
CA LEU A 88 -11.11 3.34 14.97
C LEU A 88 -10.20 3.46 16.21
N LYS A 89 -8.96 3.91 16.01
CA LYS A 89 -7.93 4.04 17.04
C LYS A 89 -7.30 5.42 16.94
N THR A 90 -7.02 6.01 18.08
CA THR A 90 -6.30 7.29 18.14
C THR A 90 -4.86 7.13 17.63
N HIS A 91 -4.23 8.23 17.24
CA HIS A 91 -2.82 8.23 16.83
C HIS A 91 -1.90 7.59 17.87
N LYS A 92 -2.13 7.84 19.18
CA LYS A 92 -1.38 7.24 20.27
C LYS A 92 -1.52 5.71 20.29
N GLN A 93 -2.76 5.21 20.24
CA GLN A 93 -3.02 3.77 20.23
C GLN A 93 -2.42 3.08 19.01
N MET A 94 -2.52 3.71 17.83
CA MET A 94 -1.86 3.18 16.63
C MET A 94 -0.35 3.11 16.79
N THR A 95 0.27 4.14 17.36
CA THR A 95 1.73 4.13 17.63
C THR A 95 2.13 3.01 18.59
N GLU A 96 1.34 2.76 19.64
CA GLU A 96 1.57 1.67 20.59
C GLU A 96 1.45 0.28 19.91
N ILE A 97 0.43 0.08 19.07
CA ILE A 97 0.24 -1.16 18.30
C ILE A 97 1.42 -1.40 17.35
N LEU A 98 1.84 -0.38 16.58
CA LEU A 98 2.93 -0.51 15.63
C LEU A 98 4.28 -0.78 16.31
N ARG A 99 4.50 -0.26 17.52
CA ARG A 99 5.67 -0.60 18.35
C ARG A 99 5.65 -2.07 18.78
N ILE A 100 4.48 -2.60 19.14
CA ILE A 100 4.31 -4.02 19.48
C ILE A 100 4.58 -4.90 18.26
N TYR A 101 4.16 -4.48 17.06
CA TYR A 101 4.42 -5.23 15.82
C TYR A 101 5.90 -5.29 15.46
N GLY A 102 6.71 -4.30 15.85
CA GLY A 102 8.18 -4.43 15.84
C GLY A 102 8.80 -4.76 14.47
N GLY A 103 8.18 -4.31 13.38
CA GLY A 103 8.59 -4.61 11.99
C GLY A 103 7.77 -5.69 11.30
N ALA A 104 6.89 -6.40 12.01
CA ALA A 104 5.95 -7.35 11.42
C ALA A 104 4.91 -6.62 10.55
N ASN A 105 4.51 -7.27 9.46
CA ASN A 105 3.39 -6.85 8.62
C ASN A 105 2.09 -7.43 9.18
N ASP A 106 0.99 -6.70 9.03
CA ASP A 106 -0.35 -7.17 9.34
C ASP A 106 -1.21 -7.07 8.09
N ILE A 107 -1.50 -8.23 7.52
CA ILE A 107 -2.23 -8.41 6.28
C ILE A 107 -3.16 -9.61 6.42
N GLU A 108 -4.36 -9.53 5.84
CA GLU A 108 -5.21 -10.70 5.72
C GLU A 108 -4.64 -11.63 4.65
N ILE A 109 -4.41 -12.90 5.00
CA ILE A 109 -4.08 -13.93 4.04
C ILE A 109 -4.81 -15.24 4.37
N THR A 110 -5.47 -15.78 3.36
CA THR A 110 -6.20 -17.05 3.38
C THR A 110 -5.72 -17.92 2.23
N PRO A 111 -5.88 -19.26 2.31
CA PRO A 111 -5.64 -20.14 1.17
C PRO A 111 -6.43 -19.67 -0.05
N CYS A 112 -5.77 -19.56 -1.20
CA CYS A 112 -6.46 -19.06 -2.37
C CYS A 112 -7.45 -20.11 -2.92
N PRO A 113 -8.71 -19.74 -3.20
CA PRO A 113 -9.67 -20.69 -3.74
C PRO A 113 -9.33 -21.06 -5.20
N ALA A 114 -9.61 -22.31 -5.57
CA ALA A 114 -9.27 -22.89 -6.87
C ALA A 114 -9.87 -22.12 -8.07
N TRP A 115 -11.03 -21.48 -7.89
CA TRP A 115 -11.67 -20.68 -8.94
C TRP A 115 -10.99 -19.32 -9.17
N ARG A 116 -10.11 -18.87 -8.26
CA ARG A 116 -9.42 -17.58 -8.35
C ARG A 116 -7.94 -17.73 -8.67
N CYS A 117 -7.25 -18.62 -7.96
CA CYS A 117 -5.85 -18.93 -8.25
C CYS A 117 -5.80 -20.11 -9.20
N LEU A 118 -5.85 -19.80 -10.49
CA LEU A 118 -5.84 -20.78 -11.54
C LEU A 118 -4.54 -21.60 -11.46
N PRO A 119 -4.60 -22.94 -11.67
CA PRO A 119 -3.41 -23.78 -11.71
C PRO A 119 -2.37 -23.34 -12.76
N THR A 120 -2.77 -22.52 -13.72
CA THR A 120 -1.93 -21.98 -14.79
C THR A 120 -1.12 -20.75 -14.39
N LEU A 121 -1.36 -20.17 -13.21
CA LEU A 121 -0.55 -19.05 -12.75
C LEU A 121 0.86 -19.54 -12.41
N GLU A 122 1.88 -18.88 -12.96
CA GLU A 122 3.28 -19.16 -12.65
C GLU A 122 3.54 -19.06 -11.14
N ARG A 123 4.28 -20.00 -10.57
CA ARG A 123 4.56 -20.08 -9.13
C ARG A 123 6.04 -20.01 -8.82
N ASN A 124 6.90 -20.21 -9.80
CA ASN A 124 8.33 -20.15 -9.62
C ASN A 124 8.80 -18.69 -9.46
N LEU A 125 9.50 -18.40 -8.37
CA LEU A 125 10.03 -17.05 -8.09
C LEU A 125 10.98 -16.54 -9.17
N GLY A 126 11.81 -17.43 -9.72
CA GLY A 126 12.74 -17.15 -10.80
C GLY A 126 12.04 -16.74 -12.09
N THR A 127 11.07 -17.53 -12.54
CA THR A 127 10.28 -17.23 -13.75
C THR A 127 9.48 -15.94 -13.60
N LEU A 128 8.99 -15.64 -12.39
CA LEU A 128 8.32 -14.37 -12.09
C LEU A 128 9.28 -13.17 -12.03
N GLY A 129 10.60 -13.40 -12.05
CA GLY A 129 11.61 -12.34 -11.93
C GLY A 129 11.61 -11.67 -10.57
N LEU A 130 11.23 -12.40 -9.52
CA LEU A 130 11.09 -11.88 -8.15
C LEU A 130 12.33 -12.12 -7.27
N CYS A 131 13.37 -12.77 -7.80
CA CYS A 131 14.63 -12.92 -7.08
C CYS A 131 15.42 -11.61 -7.07
N PRO A 132 15.84 -11.11 -5.88
CA PRO A 132 16.71 -9.95 -5.78
C PRO A 132 18.03 -10.16 -6.53
N LYS A 133 18.56 -9.07 -7.09
CA LYS A 133 19.77 -9.11 -7.94
C LYS A 133 21.08 -9.12 -7.17
N ASP A 134 21.01 -8.75 -5.90
CA ASP A 134 22.12 -8.63 -4.95
C ASP A 134 22.32 -9.89 -4.09
N LEU A 135 21.56 -10.95 -4.36
CA LEU A 135 21.77 -12.26 -3.74
C LEU A 135 23.14 -12.85 -4.14
N SER A 136 23.73 -13.60 -3.22
CA SER A 136 24.85 -14.48 -3.57
C SER A 136 24.41 -15.54 -4.59
N GLU A 137 25.37 -16.17 -5.27
CA GLU A 137 25.08 -17.21 -6.28
C GLU A 137 24.25 -18.36 -5.68
N GLU A 138 24.58 -18.81 -4.48
CA GLU A 138 23.86 -19.88 -3.77
C GLU A 138 22.42 -19.46 -3.44
N GLU A 139 22.23 -18.27 -2.89
CA GLU A 139 20.90 -17.73 -2.57
C GLU A 139 20.06 -17.50 -3.82
N PHE A 140 20.68 -17.03 -4.90
CA PHE A 140 20.01 -16.83 -6.17
C PHE A 140 19.51 -18.16 -6.75
N VAL A 141 20.35 -19.21 -6.77
CA VAL A 141 19.95 -20.56 -7.22
C VAL A 141 18.76 -21.07 -6.39
N LYS A 142 18.84 -20.92 -5.06
CA LYS A 142 17.75 -21.29 -4.15
C LYS A 142 16.47 -20.52 -4.48
N CYS A 143 16.53 -19.19 -4.59
CA CYS A 143 15.39 -18.37 -4.94
C CYS A 143 14.80 -18.76 -6.30
N ASN A 144 15.64 -18.94 -7.31
CA ASN A 144 15.23 -19.24 -8.68
C ASN A 144 14.51 -20.59 -8.80
N SER A 145 14.79 -21.54 -7.90
CA SER A 145 14.09 -22.83 -7.81
C SER A 145 12.84 -22.82 -6.91
N THR A 146 12.61 -21.75 -6.14
CA THR A 146 11.57 -21.73 -5.11
C THR A 146 10.18 -21.55 -5.70
N GLU A 147 9.24 -22.39 -5.29
CA GLU A 147 7.82 -22.24 -5.62
C GLU A 147 7.05 -21.46 -4.55
N LEU A 148 6.27 -20.49 -5.00
CA LEU A 148 5.30 -19.77 -4.18
C LEU A 148 3.99 -20.55 -4.03
N ARG A 149 3.27 -20.19 -2.97
CA ARG A 149 1.85 -20.53 -2.81
C ARG A 149 1.04 -19.26 -2.95
N TRP A 150 0.05 -19.30 -3.82
CA TRP A 150 -0.87 -18.18 -3.96
C TRP A 150 -1.80 -18.11 -2.75
N GLY A 151 -1.86 -16.94 -2.13
CA GLY A 151 -2.84 -16.59 -1.10
C GLY A 151 -3.89 -15.63 -1.64
N LYS A 152 -5.05 -15.59 -0.97
CA LYS A 152 -6.05 -14.55 -1.14
C LYS A 152 -6.07 -13.68 0.11
N GLY A 153 -6.08 -12.38 -0.07
CA GLY A 153 -6.21 -11.42 1.03
C GLY A 153 -7.09 -10.25 0.68
N SER A 154 -7.03 -9.23 1.52
CA SER A 154 -7.62 -7.92 1.26
C SER A 154 -6.60 -6.95 0.69
N MET A 155 -7.11 -5.79 0.24
CA MET A 155 -6.30 -4.69 -0.25
C MET A 155 -5.74 -3.82 0.89
N GLU A 156 -6.45 -3.79 2.00
CA GLU A 156 -6.05 -3.13 3.24
C GLU A 156 -4.92 -3.92 3.92
N GLY A 157 -4.01 -3.20 4.55
CA GLY A 157 -2.88 -3.81 5.23
C GLY A 157 -1.97 -2.78 5.89
N LEU A 158 -1.15 -3.28 6.81
CA LEU A 158 -0.09 -2.55 7.49
C LEU A 158 1.24 -3.18 7.07
N LEU A 159 2.01 -2.45 6.29
CA LEU A 159 3.30 -2.90 5.77
C LEU A 159 4.41 -2.14 6.47
N SER A 160 5.39 -2.85 7.01
CA SER A 160 6.58 -2.22 7.56
C SER A 160 7.43 -1.61 6.46
N ARG A 161 8.27 -0.65 6.83
CA ARG A 161 9.19 0.02 5.89
C ARG A 161 10.06 -0.98 5.13
N ALA A 162 10.57 -2.00 5.82
CA ALA A 162 11.41 -3.04 5.24
C ALA A 162 10.66 -3.88 4.19
N ALA A 163 9.35 -4.09 4.33
CA ALA A 163 8.57 -4.84 3.36
C ALA A 163 8.26 -4.05 2.07
N VAL A 164 8.35 -2.71 2.13
CA VAL A 164 8.04 -1.83 1.00
C VAL A 164 9.27 -1.44 0.19
N ASP A 165 10.45 -1.40 0.83
CA ASP A 165 11.71 -0.99 0.19
C ASP A 165 12.19 -1.99 -0.87
#